data_AF-A0A0B0EIU4-F1
#
_entry.id   AF-A0A0B0EIU4-F1
#
_cell.length_a   1.000
_cell.length_b   1.000
_cell.length_c   1.000
_cell.angle_alpha   90.00
_cell.angle_beta   90.00
_cell.angle_gamma   90.00
#
_symmetry.space_group_name_H-M   'P 1'
#
loop_
_entity.id
_entity.type
_entity.pdbx_description
1 polymer ?
#
loop_
_entity_poly.entity_id
_entity_poly.type
_entity_poly.pdbx_seq_one_letter_code
_entity_poly.pdbx_strand_id
1 'polypeptide(L)' 'MQERLSEIKNQAKDDLTKAGSIEEVETIKTRYLGRKGGVITEIIKTIPGLPPEQRSSTGKSANILKNEIGKWIEEKKRWV' A
#
# COMPACT_ATOMS: atom_id res chain seq x y z
N MET A 1 2.57 14.23 -3.84
CA MET A 1 1.81 13.19 -3.09
C MET A 1 1.22 12.13 -4.01
N GLN A 2 0.51 12.51 -5.09
CA GLN A 2 0.01 11.53 -6.08
C GLN A 2 1.13 10.67 -6.69
N GLU A 3 2.26 11.28 -7.04
CA GLU A 3 3.45 10.57 -7.53
C GLU A 3 3.96 9.51 -6.54
N ARG A 4 4.03 9.85 -5.25
CA ARG A 4 4.44 8.92 -4.18
C ARG A 4 3.49 7.74 -4.05
N LEU A 5 2.18 7.95 -4.19
CA LEU A 5 1.20 6.86 -4.21
C LEU A 5 1.39 5.96 -5.44
N SER A 6 1.66 6.53 -6.61
CA SER A 6 1.96 5.77 -7.83
C SER A 6 3.25 4.95 -7.72
N GLU A 7 4.28 5.50 -7.08
CA GLU A 7 5.54 4.78 -6.83
C GLU A 7 5.31 3.58 -5.92
N ILE A 8 4.60 3.77 -4.81
CA ILE A 8 4.27 2.69 -3.87
C ILE A 8 3.42 1.61 -4.55
N LYS A 9 2.49 2.02 -5.42
CA LYS A 9 1.70 1.10 -6.22
C LYS A 9 2.58 0.19 -7.09
N ASN A 10 3.54 0.77 -7.80
CA ASN A 10 4.44 0.01 -8.66
C ASN A 10 5.38 -0.88 -7.86
N GLN A 11 5.94 -0.37 -6.76
CA GLN A 11 6.80 -1.15 -5.86
C GLN A 11 6.06 -2.35 -5.25
N ALA A 12 4.82 -2.15 -4.76
CA ALA A 12 4.03 -3.23 -4.19
C ALA A 12 3.73 -4.33 -5.22
N LYS A 13 3.45 -3.96 -6.48
CA LYS A 13 3.26 -4.94 -7.57
C LYS A 13 4.53 -5.71 -7.86
N ASP A 14 5.66 -5.01 -8.01
CA ASP A 14 6.95 -5.63 -8.29
C ASP A 14 7.39 -6.61 -7.18
N ASP A 15 7.26 -6.19 -5.92
CA ASP A 15 7.53 -7.05 -4.75
C ASP A 15 6.64 -8.31 -4.77
N LEU A 16 5.33 -8.16 -5.04
CA LEU A 16 4.40 -9.30 -5.10
C LEU A 16 4.66 -10.22 -6.29
N THR A 17 5.10 -9.67 -7.43
CA THR A 17 5.51 -10.46 -8.58
C THR A 17 6.71 -11.34 -8.23
N LYS A 18 7.69 -10.78 -7.51
CA LYS A 18 8.92 -11.47 -7.10
C LYS A 18 8.74 -12.45 -5.95
N ALA A 19 7.71 -12.29 -5.12
CA ALA A 19 7.42 -13.21 -4.02
C ALA A 19 7.18 -14.64 -4.55
N GLY A 20 7.99 -15.59 -4.09
CA GLY A 20 7.93 -17.00 -4.45
C GLY A 20 7.44 -17.90 -3.32
N SER A 21 7.13 -17.34 -2.15
CA SER A 21 6.61 -18.09 -1.00
C SER A 21 5.58 -17.30 -0.19
N ILE A 22 4.74 -18.03 0.56
CA ILE A 22 3.73 -17.45 1.45
C ILE A 22 4.35 -16.53 2.50
N GLU A 23 5.54 -16.85 3.00
CA GLU A 23 6.28 -16.04 3.99
C GLU A 23 6.71 -14.70 3.42
N GLU A 24 7.14 -14.66 2.15
CA GLU A 24 7.48 -13.42 1.45
C GLU A 24 6.24 -12.55 1.24
N VAL A 25 5.09 -13.15 0.89
CA VAL A 25 3.82 -12.44 0.74
C VAL A 25 3.37 -11.82 2.08
N GLU A 26 3.48 -12.52 3.20
CA GLU A 26 3.14 -11.96 4.52
C GLU A 26 4.15 -10.87 4.95
N THR A 27 5.42 -10.99 4.55
CA THR A 27 6.43 -9.93 4.76
C THR A 27 6.07 -8.67 3.99
N ILE A 28 5.72 -8.80 2.71
CA ILE A 28 5.26 -7.70 1.85
C ILE A 28 4.00 -7.06 2.43
N LYS A 29 3.02 -7.86 2.85
CA LYS A 29 1.81 -7.39 3.53
C LYS A 29 2.14 -6.54 4.76
N THR A 30 3.07 -6.99 5.58
CA THR A 30 3.50 -6.23 6.78
C THR A 30 4.20 -4.94 6.38
N ARG A 31 5.06 -4.96 5.34
CA ARG A 31 5.77 -3.79 4.82
C ARG A 31 4.81 -2.69 4.33
N TYR A 32 3.78 -3.04 3.58
CA TYR A 32 2.90 -2.04 2.96
C TYR A 32 1.67 -1.72 3.81
N LEU A 33 1.04 -2.72 4.42
CA LEU A 33 -0.23 -2.61 5.15
C LEU A 33 -0.07 -2.72 6.68
N GLY A 34 1.16 -2.88 7.17
CA GLY A 34 1.45 -2.97 8.59
C GLY A 34 0.86 -1.81 9.40
N ARG A 35 0.33 -2.13 10.58
CA ARG A 35 -0.23 -1.15 11.51
C ARG A 35 0.84 -0.18 12.06
N LYS A 36 2.07 -0.66 12.20
CA LYS A 36 3.25 0.12 12.61
C LYS A 36 4.27 0.08 11.47
N GLY A 37 4.67 1.24 10.96
CA GLY A 37 5.68 1.36 9.90
C GLY A 37 5.23 0.91 8.50
N GLY A 38 3.96 0.53 8.31
CA GLY A 38 3.45 0.20 6.98
C GLY A 38 3.46 1.42 6.07
N VAL A 39 4.02 1.30 4.88
CA VAL A 39 4.24 2.43 3.95
C VAL A 39 2.95 3.21 3.68
N ILE A 40 1.83 2.51 3.44
CA ILE A 40 0.52 3.15 3.21
C ILE A 40 -0.05 3.74 4.51
N THR A 41 0.15 3.07 5.64
CA THR A 41 -0.31 3.53 6.95
C THR A 41 0.37 4.83 7.36
N GLU A 42 1.68 4.95 7.12
CA GLU A 42 2.47 6.17 7.32
C GLU A 42 1.93 7.32 6.48
N ILE A 43 1.64 7.06 5.20
CA ILE A 43 1.02 8.04 4.33
C ILE A 43 -0.31 8.52 4.89
N ILE A 44 -1.22 7.61 5.26
CA ILE A 44 -2.55 7.98 5.78
C ILE A 44 -2.42 8.87 7.02
N LYS A 45 -1.44 8.62 7.89
CA LYS A 45 -1.17 9.45 9.08
C LYS A 45 -0.69 10.86 8.76
N THR A 46 -0.09 11.10 7.60
CA THR A 46 0.32 12.44 7.16
C THR A 46 -0.82 13.27 6.57
N ILE A 47 -1.92 12.64 6.16
CA ILE A 47 -3.05 13.31 5.50
C ILE A 47 -3.72 14.40 6.36
N PRO A 48 -3.93 14.24 7.69
CA PRO A 48 -4.43 15.31 8.55
C PRO A 48 -3.60 16.60 8.49
N GLY A 49 -2.29 16.50 8.20
CA GLY A 49 -1.40 17.65 8.05
C GLY A 49 -1.52 18.40 6.72
N LEU A 50 -2.25 17.87 5.74
CA LEU A 50 -2.41 18.50 4.42
C LEU A 50 -3.46 19.62 4.44
N PRO A 51 -3.42 20.57 3.48
CA PRO A 51 -4.48 21.54 3.31
C PRO A 51 -5.82 20.87 2.96
N PRO A 52 -6.96 21.43 3.39
CA PRO A 52 -8.29 20.80 3.27
C PRO A 52 -8.66 20.39 1.84
N GLU A 53 -8.26 21.18 0.85
CA GLU A 53 -8.48 20.92 -0.57
C GLU A 53 -7.78 19.64 -1.05
N GLN A 54 -6.60 19.34 -0.49
CA GLN A 54 -5.81 18.16 -0.86
C GLN A 54 -6.13 16.93 0.00
N ARG A 55 -6.66 17.12 1.22
CA ARG A 55 -7.01 16.04 2.15
C ARG A 55 -7.98 15.04 1.54
N SER A 56 -9.06 15.53 0.91
CA SER A 56 -10.10 14.66 0.36
C SER A 56 -9.58 13.78 -0.78
N SER A 57 -8.94 14.39 -1.78
CA SER A 57 -8.39 13.67 -2.93
C SER A 57 -7.28 12.71 -2.51
N THR A 58 -6.33 13.16 -1.69
CA THR A 58 -5.22 12.32 -1.20
C THR A 58 -5.70 11.18 -0.30
N GLY A 59 -6.65 11.46 0.60
CA GLY A 59 -7.30 10.47 1.45
C GLY A 59 -7.96 9.36 0.64
N LYS A 60 -8.73 9.75 -0.38
CA LYS A 60 -9.38 8.82 -1.29
C LYS A 60 -8.35 7.97 -2.03
N SER A 61 -7.34 8.58 -2.66
CA SER A 61 -6.29 7.85 -3.39
C SER A 61 -5.51 6.88 -2.50
N ALA A 62 -5.14 7.30 -1.28
CA ALA A 62 -4.42 6.46 -0.33
C ALA A 62 -5.27 5.27 0.14
N ASN A 63 -6.57 5.49 0.40
CA ASN A 63 -7.47 4.42 0.82
C ASN A 63 -7.78 3.42 -0.31
N ILE A 64 -7.90 3.91 -1.56
CA ILE A 64 -8.03 3.06 -2.75
C ILE A 64 -6.78 2.19 -2.89
N LEU A 65 -5.58 2.79 -2.82
CA LEU A 65 -4.33 2.05 -2.96
C LEU A 65 -4.15 1.01 -1.86
N LYS A 66 -4.50 1.34 -0.61
CA LYS A 66 -4.52 0.40 0.51
C LYS A 66 -5.34 -0.86 0.18
N ASN A 67 -6.54 -0.66 -0.38
CA ASN A 67 -7.44 -1.74 -0.73
C ASN A 67 -6.92 -2.56 -1.93
N GLU A 68 -6.36 -1.89 -2.94
CA GLU A 68 -5.74 -2.58 -4.09
C GLU A 68 -4.57 -3.48 -3.66
N ILE A 69 -3.67 -2.96 -2.82
CA ILE A 69 -2.53 -3.75 -2.30
C ILE A 69 -3.04 -4.96 -1.51
N GLY A 70 -4.08 -4.78 -0.69
CA GLY A 70 -4.71 -5.89 0.04
C GLY A 70 -5.21 -6.98 -0.89
N LYS A 71 -5.92 -6.61 -1.97
CA LYS A 71 -6.40 -7.57 -2.97
C LYS A 71 -5.25 -8.31 -3.67
N TRP A 72 -4.20 -7.61 -4.08
CA TRP A 72 -3.05 -8.25 -4.74
C TRP A 72 -2.33 -9.23 -3.82
N ILE A 73 -2.20 -8.90 -2.54
CA ILE A 73 -1.62 -9.80 -1.52
C ILE A 73 -2.48 -11.06 -1.39
N GLU A 74 -3.80 -10.92 -1.24
CA GLU A 74 -4.71 -12.07 -1.10
C GLU A 74 -4.72 -12.94 -2.35
N GLU A 75 -4.68 -12.32 -3.54
CA GLU A 75 -4.57 -13.04 -4.80
C GLU A 75 -3.24 -13.78 -4.88
N LYS A 76 -2.11 -13.09 -4.67
CA LYS A 76 -0.78 -13.72 -4.71
C LYS A 76 -0.66 -14.87 -3.71
N LYS A 77 -1.21 -14.71 -2.50
CA LYS A 77 -1.22 -15.74 -1.46
C LYS A 77 -1.95 -17.03 -1.88
N ARG A 78 -2.92 -16.94 -2.81
CA ARG A 78 -3.65 -18.11 -3.33
C ARG A 78 -2.84 -18.90 -4.36
N TRP A 79 -1.90 -18.25 -5.04
CA TRP A 79 -1.15 -18.81 -6.16
C TRP A 79 0.32 -19.12 -5.85
N VAL A 80 0.79 -18.79 -4.65
CA VAL A 80 2.17 -18.98 -4.20
C VAL A 80 2.28 -20.18 -3.25
#